data_AF-A9KKF8-F1
#
_entry.id   AF-A9KKF8-F1
#
_cell.length_a   1.000
_cell.length_b   1.000
_cell.length_c   1.000
_cell.angle_alpha   90.00
_cell.angle_beta   90.00
_cell.angle_gamma   90.00
#
_symmetry.space_group_name_H-M   'P 1'
#
loop_
_entity.id
_entity.type
_entity.pdbx_description
1 polymer ?
#
loop_
_entity_poly.entity_id
_entity_poly.type
_entity_poly.pdbx_seq_one_letter_code
_entity_poly.pdbx_strand_id
1 'polypeptide(L)'
;MMPEISLNVLDVAQNSIRADATLIIITVTADRKKDTMTIVIKDNGCGMTKEQVTHVLDPFFTTRTTRKVGLGIPFFQYAATSTGGNFSIDSVVGEGTMVTASFILSHIDRMPLGDMTSTMHTLITLNNRIDFLYTYTVDDKSFTLDTREIRMILDGIPLNSPDVSNYIREFLSENKQEVDQGIIL
;
A
#
# COMPACT_ATOMS: atom_id res chain seq x y z
N MET A 1 1.24 16.67 -12.44
CA MET A 1 1.13 15.22 -12.20
C MET A 1 -0.20 15.02 -11.48
N MET A 2 -1.12 14.20 -12.00
CA MET A 2 -2.36 13.93 -11.29
C MET A 2 -2.03 13.13 -10.02
N PRO A 3 -2.70 13.37 -8.88
CA PRO A 3 -2.53 12.54 -7.69
C PRO A 3 -3.01 11.12 -7.97
N GLU A 4 -2.22 10.13 -7.56
CA GLU A 4 -2.48 8.70 -7.74
C GLU A 4 -2.64 8.00 -6.39
N ILE A 5 -3.47 6.95 -6.34
CA ILE A 5 -3.67 6.20 -5.10
C ILE A 5 -2.39 5.47 -4.65
N SER A 6 -1.54 5.03 -5.60
CA SER A 6 -0.22 4.43 -5.35
C SER A 6 0.68 5.28 -4.45
N LEU A 7 0.57 6.61 -4.50
CA LEU A 7 1.34 7.52 -3.65
C LEU A 7 0.82 7.54 -2.22
N ASN A 8 -0.50 7.42 -2.03
CA ASN A 8 -1.09 7.25 -0.70
C ASN A 8 -0.65 5.92 -0.09
N VAL A 9 -0.60 4.85 -0.89
CA VAL A 9 -0.08 3.54 -0.45
C VAL A 9 1.37 3.65 -0.02
N LEU A 10 2.21 4.33 -0.79
CA LEU A 10 3.61 4.59 -0.43
C LEU A 10 3.72 5.35 0.89
N ASP A 11 2.94 6.41 1.08
CA ASP A 11 2.96 7.22 2.30
C ASP A 11 2.53 6.41 3.54
N VAL A 12 1.47 5.61 3.44
CA VAL A 12 1.01 4.75 4.54
C VAL A 12 2.05 3.66 4.85
N ALA A 13 2.60 3.00 3.83
CA ALA A 13 3.66 2.02 4.02
C ALA A 13 4.91 2.63 4.68
N GLN A 14 5.28 3.87 4.33
CA GLN A 14 6.34 4.59 5.03
C GLN A 14 6.03 4.88 6.50
N ASN A 15 4.76 5.08 6.86
CA ASN A 15 4.38 5.22 8.26
C ASN A 15 4.54 3.90 9.01
N SER A 16 4.17 2.77 8.40
CA SER A 16 4.43 1.43 8.94
C SER A 16 5.93 1.18 9.16
N ILE A 17 6.79 1.58 8.21
CA ILE A 17 8.26 1.50 8.36
C ILE A 17 8.75 2.31 9.57
N ARG A 18 8.20 3.52 9.78
CA ARG A 18 8.54 4.36 10.95
C ARG A 18 8.00 3.83 12.27
N ALA A 19 6.98 2.97 12.20
CA ALA A 19 6.42 2.27 13.36
C ALA A 19 7.19 0.98 13.70
N ASP A 20 8.41 0.82 13.18
CA ASP A 20 9.27 -0.35 13.38
C ASP A 20 8.64 -1.68 12.94
N ALA A 21 7.76 -1.64 11.94
CA ALA A 21 7.20 -2.85 11.34
C ALA A 21 8.30 -3.71 10.68
N THR A 22 8.18 -5.02 10.85
CA THR A 22 9.06 -6.01 10.21
C THR A 22 8.39 -6.71 9.03
N LEU A 23 7.05 -6.70 8.99
CA LEU A 23 6.23 -7.21 7.90
C LEU A 23 5.15 -6.18 7.55
N ILE A 24 5.04 -5.87 6.25
CA ILE A 24 3.97 -5.04 5.70
C ILE A 24 3.23 -5.83 4.63
N ILE A 25 1.94 -6.00 4.82
CA ILE A 25 1.03 -6.69 3.91
C ILE A 25 0.23 -5.62 3.17
N ILE A 26 0.29 -5.65 1.84
CA ILE A 26 -0.46 -4.72 0.97
C ILE A 26 -1.34 -5.56 0.06
N THR A 27 -2.65 -5.32 0.10
CA THR A 27 -3.62 -5.98 -0.78
C THR A 27 -4.35 -4.94 -1.59
N VAL A 28 -4.46 -5.16 -2.90
CA VAL A 28 -5.30 -4.37 -3.80
C VAL A 28 -6.25 -5.34 -4.46
N THR A 29 -7.55 -5.13 -4.30
CA THR A 29 -8.61 -5.97 -4.87
C THR A 29 -9.59 -5.08 -5.61
N ALA A 30 -9.73 -5.27 -6.92
CA ALA A 30 -10.78 -4.65 -7.72
C ALA A 30 -11.81 -5.70 -8.13
N ASP A 31 -13.07 -5.47 -7.77
CA ASP A 31 -14.21 -6.27 -8.19
C ASP A 31 -15.10 -5.38 -9.06
N ARG A 32 -15.03 -5.59 -10.39
CA ARG A 32 -15.78 -4.78 -11.35
C ARG A 32 -17.27 -5.07 -11.32
N LYS A 33 -17.68 -6.28 -10.90
CA LYS A 33 -19.10 -6.63 -10.76
C LYS A 33 -19.73 -5.91 -9.57
N LYS A 34 -18.97 -5.71 -8.50
CA LYS A 34 -19.37 -4.92 -7.33
C LYS A 34 -19.01 -3.44 -7.43
N ASP A 35 -18.46 -2.99 -8.55
CA ASP A 35 -18.03 -1.61 -8.80
C ASP A 35 -17.11 -1.06 -7.68
N THR A 36 -16.25 -1.90 -7.11
CA THR A 36 -15.46 -1.56 -5.92
C THR A 36 -13.99 -1.92 -6.08
N MET A 37 -13.10 -1.02 -5.68
CA MET A 37 -11.69 -1.29 -5.45
C MET A 37 -11.35 -1.09 -3.98
N THR A 38 -10.75 -2.09 -3.34
CA THR A 38 -10.32 -2.05 -1.94
C THR A 38 -8.81 -2.18 -1.84
N ILE A 39 -8.21 -1.33 -1.02
CA ILE A 39 -6.79 -1.36 -0.68
C ILE A 39 -6.68 -1.57 0.83
N VAL A 40 -5.92 -2.58 1.22
CA VAL A 40 -5.63 -2.89 2.62
C VAL A 40 -4.13 -2.83 2.81
N ILE A 41 -3.69 -2.07 3.82
CA ILE A 41 -2.29 -1.99 4.23
C ILE A 41 -2.25 -2.38 5.69
N LYS A 42 -1.60 -3.50 6.00
CA LYS A 42 -1.47 -4.04 7.34
C LYS A 42 0.00 -4.14 7.71
N ASP A 43 0.37 -3.69 8.90
CA ASP A 43 1.69 -3.84 9.47
C ASP A 43 1.64 -4.49 10.85
N ASN A 44 2.81 -4.95 11.29
CA ASN A 44 3.04 -5.47 12.64
C ASN A 44 3.93 -4.53 13.48
N GLY A 45 3.82 -3.21 13.24
CA GLY A 45 4.59 -2.21 13.97
C GLY A 45 4.08 -1.97 15.39
N CYS A 46 4.47 -0.84 16.00
CA CYS A 46 4.14 -0.50 17.37
C CYS A 46 2.64 -0.24 17.65
N GLY A 47 1.83 -0.07 16.61
CA GLY A 47 0.40 0.24 16.73
C GLY A 47 0.12 1.61 17.34
N MET A 48 -1.16 1.90 17.59
CA MET A 48 -1.66 3.18 18.07
C MET A 48 -2.76 3.00 19.12
N THR A 49 -2.86 3.93 20.07
CA THR A 49 -4.03 4.06 20.94
C THR A 49 -5.23 4.63 20.17
N LYS A 50 -6.44 4.52 20.73
CA LYS A 50 -7.66 5.09 20.12
C LYS A 50 -7.55 6.61 19.92
N GLU A 51 -6.91 7.29 20.87
CA GLU A 51 -6.65 8.72 20.79
C GLU A 51 -5.70 8.99 19.62
N GLN A 52 -4.59 8.26 19.52
CA GLN A 52 -3.64 8.41 18.40
C GLN A 52 -4.31 8.15 17.03
N VAL A 53 -5.16 7.12 16.92
CA VAL A 53 -5.94 6.86 15.69
C VAL A 53 -6.82 8.07 15.33
N THR A 54 -7.51 8.65 16.31
CA THR A 54 -8.33 9.86 16.08
C THR A 54 -7.47 11.03 15.60
N HIS A 55 -6.26 11.18 16.16
CA HIS A 55 -5.37 12.27 15.79
C HIS A 55 -4.75 12.08 14.40
N VAL A 56 -4.37 10.87 13.97
CA VAL A 56 -3.77 10.66 12.63
C VAL A 56 -4.77 10.88 11.48
N LEU A 57 -6.07 10.90 11.77
CA LEU A 57 -7.12 11.29 10.83
C LEU A 57 -7.28 12.82 10.72
N ASP A 58 -6.75 13.59 11.68
CA ASP A 58 -6.80 15.04 11.65
C ASP A 58 -5.75 15.59 10.66
N PRO A 59 -6.14 16.30 9.59
CA PRO A 59 -5.22 16.88 8.61
C PRO A 59 -4.21 17.86 9.21
N PHE A 60 -4.48 18.44 10.38
CA PHE A 60 -3.60 19.38 11.05
C PHE A 60 -2.64 18.70 12.05
N PHE A 61 -2.79 17.40 12.29
CA PHE A 61 -1.94 16.64 13.20
C PHE A 61 -0.82 15.92 12.43
N THR A 62 0.41 16.06 12.90
CA THR A 62 1.58 15.33 12.38
C THR A 62 2.63 15.16 13.45
N THR A 63 3.25 13.99 13.51
CA THR A 63 4.42 13.72 14.35
C THR A 63 5.74 14.07 13.64
N ARG A 64 5.69 14.47 12.37
CA ARG A 64 6.88 14.84 11.57
C ARG A 64 7.30 16.27 11.89
N THR A 65 8.56 16.48 12.28
CA THR A 65 9.13 17.81 12.56
C THR A 65 9.47 18.61 11.30
N THR A 66 9.61 17.95 10.15
CA THR A 66 10.05 18.58 8.88
C THR A 66 8.90 19.07 7.99
N ARG A 67 7.66 18.63 8.22
CA ARG A 67 6.46 19.13 7.53
C ARG A 67 5.40 19.49 8.57
N LYS A 68 4.82 20.69 8.45
CA LYS A 68 3.75 21.18 9.33
C LYS A 68 2.37 20.54 9.09
N VAL A 69 2.25 19.61 8.14
CA VAL A 69 0.98 18.98 7.76
C VAL A 69 1.18 17.48 7.52
N GLY A 70 0.32 16.65 8.13
CA GLY A 70 0.38 15.19 8.13
C GLY A 70 -0.52 14.57 7.07
N LEU A 71 -0.41 15.02 5.83
CA LEU A 71 -1.48 14.86 4.84
C LEU A 71 -1.67 13.45 4.25
N GLY A 72 -0.79 12.49 4.50
CA GLY A 72 -0.85 11.17 3.85
C GLY A 72 -2.15 10.41 4.14
N ILE A 73 -2.42 10.09 5.42
CA ILE A 73 -3.65 9.40 5.83
C ILE A 73 -4.91 10.25 5.59
N PRO A 74 -4.96 11.55 5.96
CA PRO A 74 -6.11 12.41 5.70
C PRO A 74 -6.46 12.56 4.21
N PHE A 75 -5.47 12.65 3.32
CA PHE A 75 -5.73 12.66 1.87
C PHE A 75 -6.20 11.32 1.35
N PHE A 76 -5.68 10.20 1.88
CA PHE A 76 -6.17 8.89 1.48
C PHE A 76 -7.64 8.68 1.91
N GLN A 77 -7.97 9.08 3.14
CA GLN A 77 -9.35 9.11 3.63
C GLN A 77 -10.24 9.99 2.75
N TYR A 78 -9.79 11.21 2.44
CA TYR A 78 -10.54 12.13 1.59
C TYR A 78 -10.75 11.56 0.18
N ALA A 79 -9.71 10.97 -0.43
CA ALA A 79 -9.82 10.38 -1.76
C ALA A 79 -10.85 9.23 -1.79
N ALA A 80 -10.87 8.39 -0.76
CA ALA A 80 -11.83 7.28 -0.65
C ALA A 80 -13.27 7.78 -0.40
N THR A 81 -13.45 8.65 0.61
CA THR A 81 -14.78 9.08 1.04
C THR A 81 -15.43 10.10 0.11
N SER A 82 -14.65 10.95 -0.58
CA SER A 82 -15.19 11.91 -1.55
C SER A 82 -15.68 11.26 -2.85
N THR A 83 -15.34 9.99 -3.08
CA THR A 83 -15.69 9.23 -4.29
C THR A 83 -16.67 8.08 -4.01
N GLY A 84 -17.43 8.20 -2.92
CA GLY A 84 -18.49 7.25 -2.53
C GLY A 84 -17.98 5.97 -1.86
N GLY A 85 -16.68 5.87 -1.60
CA GLY A 85 -16.07 4.76 -0.89
C GLY A 85 -16.02 4.96 0.63
N ASN A 86 -15.21 4.14 1.30
CA ASN A 86 -15.05 4.15 2.75
C ASN A 86 -13.57 4.06 3.16
N PHE A 87 -13.25 4.57 4.35
CA PHE A 87 -11.92 4.52 4.94
C PHE A 87 -11.97 4.14 6.42
N SER A 88 -11.11 3.23 6.86
CA SER A 88 -10.98 2.84 8.27
C SER A 88 -9.53 2.56 8.67
N ILE A 89 -9.26 2.72 9.97
CA ILE A 89 -8.00 2.35 10.61
C ILE A 89 -8.32 1.53 11.86
N ASP A 90 -7.79 0.32 11.91
CA ASP A 90 -7.84 -0.56 13.06
C ASP A 90 -6.41 -0.75 13.58
N SER A 91 -6.14 -0.34 14.83
CA SER A 91 -4.80 -0.39 15.40
C SER A 91 -4.83 -0.78 16.86
N VAL A 92 -3.87 -1.60 17.28
CA VAL A 92 -3.70 -2.05 18.66
C VAL A 92 -2.23 -1.88 19.04
N VAL A 93 -1.98 -1.20 20.16
CA VAL A 93 -0.64 -0.96 20.68
C VAL A 93 0.09 -2.29 20.89
N GLY A 94 1.26 -2.43 20.27
CA GLY A 94 2.09 -3.62 20.31
C GLY A 94 1.72 -4.73 19.31
N GLU A 95 0.62 -4.60 18.57
CA GLU A 95 0.21 -5.60 17.58
C GLU A 95 0.33 -5.10 16.13
N GLY A 96 0.16 -3.81 15.90
CA GLY A 96 0.29 -3.18 14.58
C GLY A 96 -0.94 -2.39 14.15
N THR A 97 -1.00 -2.06 12.87
CA THR A 97 -2.05 -1.23 12.27
C THR A 97 -2.56 -1.83 10.97
N MET A 98 -3.86 -1.71 10.72
CA MET A 98 -4.51 -2.03 9.47
C MET A 98 -5.28 -0.80 8.97
N VAL A 99 -4.92 -0.32 7.79
CA VAL A 99 -5.60 0.76 7.08
C VAL A 99 -6.36 0.16 5.91
N THR A 100 -7.65 0.45 5.81
CA THR A 100 -8.51 0.00 4.70
C THR A 100 -9.11 1.21 4.00
N ALA A 101 -8.93 1.28 2.69
CA ALA A 101 -9.56 2.28 1.83
C ALA A 101 -10.30 1.58 0.69
N SER A 102 -11.54 1.97 0.45
CA SER A 102 -12.36 1.46 -0.65
C SER A 102 -12.82 2.60 -1.54
N PHE A 103 -12.99 2.32 -2.82
CA PHE A 103 -13.31 3.27 -3.88
C PHE A 103 -14.36 2.68 -4.81
N ILE A 104 -15.24 3.54 -5.36
CA ILE A 104 -16.21 3.13 -6.37
C ILE A 104 -15.58 3.25 -7.76
N LEU A 105 -15.41 2.13 -8.47
CA LEU A 105 -14.63 2.09 -9.71
C LEU A 105 -15.17 3.03 -10.79
N SER A 106 -16.49 3.13 -10.91
CA SER A 106 -17.20 3.97 -11.88
C SER A 106 -17.25 5.47 -11.54
N HIS A 107 -16.80 5.89 -10.36
CA HIS A 107 -16.87 7.29 -9.94
C HIS A 107 -15.91 8.18 -10.76
N ILE A 108 -16.42 9.27 -11.35
CA ILE A 108 -15.67 10.10 -12.31
C ILE A 108 -14.45 10.80 -11.69
N ASP A 109 -14.57 11.25 -10.43
CA ASP A 109 -13.49 11.94 -9.71
C ASP A 109 -12.55 10.99 -8.97
N ARG A 110 -12.71 9.68 -9.15
CA ARG A 110 -11.83 8.70 -8.52
C ARG A 110 -10.43 8.83 -9.09
N MET A 111 -9.45 9.04 -8.21
CA MET A 111 -8.04 9.01 -8.58
C MET A 111 -7.70 7.63 -9.17
N PRO A 112 -6.88 7.54 -10.23
CA PRO A 112 -6.41 6.26 -10.73
C PRO A 112 -5.56 5.56 -9.67
N LEU A 113 -5.51 4.22 -9.74
CA LEU A 113 -4.64 3.42 -8.88
C LEU A 113 -3.18 3.86 -9.03
N GLY A 114 -2.76 4.21 -10.25
CA GLY A 114 -1.40 4.64 -10.55
C GLY A 114 -0.39 3.49 -10.61
N ASP A 115 0.89 3.83 -10.52
CA ASP A 115 1.98 2.86 -10.68
C ASP A 115 2.29 2.06 -9.41
N MET A 116 1.49 1.04 -9.14
CA MET A 116 1.74 0.10 -8.05
C MET A 116 3.03 -0.72 -8.23
N THR A 117 3.47 -0.97 -9.47
CA THR A 117 4.70 -1.71 -9.75
C THR A 117 5.91 -0.94 -9.24
N SER A 118 6.03 0.34 -9.60
CA SER A 118 7.11 1.20 -9.12
C SER A 118 7.02 1.47 -7.62
N THR A 119 5.80 1.63 -7.07
CA THR A 119 5.61 1.79 -5.62
C THR A 119 6.11 0.58 -4.84
N MET A 120 5.68 -0.64 -5.22
CA MET A 120 6.12 -1.86 -4.54
C MET A 120 7.61 -2.12 -4.74
N HIS A 121 8.12 -1.93 -5.96
CA HIS A 121 9.56 -2.05 -6.25
C HIS A 121 10.39 -1.11 -5.37
N THR A 122 9.98 0.16 -5.25
CA THR A 122 10.65 1.16 -4.41
C THR A 122 10.61 0.76 -2.93
N LEU A 123 9.45 0.33 -2.43
CA LEU A 123 9.31 -0.12 -1.04
C LEU A 123 10.23 -1.31 -0.73
N ILE A 124 10.27 -2.31 -1.61
CA ILE A 124 11.05 -3.53 -1.41
C ILE A 124 12.56 -3.23 -1.49
N THR A 125 13.00 -2.54 -2.54
CA THR A 125 14.44 -2.35 -2.81
C THR A 125 15.10 -1.31 -1.91
N LEU A 126 14.34 -0.34 -1.37
CA LEU A 126 14.89 0.63 -0.44
C LEU A 126 14.84 0.16 1.04
N ASN A 127 14.09 -0.90 1.36
CA ASN A 127 13.88 -1.37 2.73
C ASN A 127 14.27 -2.84 2.92
N ASN A 128 15.55 -3.15 2.75
CA ASN A 128 16.08 -4.52 2.79
C ASN A 128 15.88 -5.30 4.09
N ARG A 129 15.46 -4.66 5.20
CA ARG A 129 15.22 -5.29 6.50
C ARG A 129 13.75 -5.65 6.77
N ILE A 130 12.86 -5.15 5.91
CA ILE A 130 11.42 -5.31 6.08
C ILE A 130 10.95 -6.28 5.01
N ASP A 131 10.01 -7.14 5.40
CA ASP A 131 9.36 -8.04 4.48
C ASP A 131 8.04 -7.46 3.98
N PHE A 132 7.74 -7.73 2.72
CA PHE A 132 6.52 -7.31 2.06
C PHE A 132 5.78 -8.51 1.51
N LEU A 133 4.48 -8.56 1.80
CA LEU A 133 3.53 -9.47 1.17
C LEU A 133 2.53 -8.64 0.37
N TYR A 134 2.65 -8.68 -0.95
CA TYR A 134 1.79 -7.92 -1.85
C TYR A 134 0.85 -8.86 -2.58
N THR A 135 -0.46 -8.59 -2.54
CA THR A 135 -1.46 -9.31 -3.33
C THR A 135 -2.23 -8.32 -4.20
N TYR A 136 -2.30 -8.61 -5.49
CA TYR A 136 -3.05 -7.82 -6.46
C TYR A 136 -4.10 -8.70 -7.11
N THR A 137 -5.36 -8.31 -7.03
CA THR A 137 -6.52 -9.06 -7.52
C THR A 137 -7.41 -8.18 -8.37
N VAL A 138 -7.81 -8.69 -9.54
CA VAL A 138 -8.83 -8.08 -10.40
C VAL A 138 -9.82 -9.16 -10.79
N ASP A 139 -11.06 -9.00 -10.34
CA ASP A 139 -12.13 -9.99 -10.39
C ASP A 139 -11.66 -11.35 -9.84
N ASP A 140 -11.51 -12.35 -10.71
CA ASP A 140 -11.17 -13.73 -10.37
C ASP A 140 -9.67 -14.04 -10.53
N LYS A 141 -8.87 -13.07 -10.98
CA LYS A 141 -7.43 -13.24 -11.21
C LYS A 141 -6.62 -12.54 -10.14
N SER A 142 -5.55 -13.19 -9.68
CA SER A 142 -4.67 -12.63 -8.66
C SER A 142 -3.23 -13.09 -8.80
N PHE A 143 -2.30 -12.27 -8.35
CA PHE A 143 -0.93 -12.71 -8.07
C PHE A 143 -0.50 -12.23 -6.69
N THR A 144 0.51 -12.91 -6.13
CA THR A 144 1.11 -12.58 -4.85
C THR A 144 2.62 -12.54 -4.98
N LEU A 145 3.24 -11.52 -4.37
CA LEU A 145 4.68 -11.42 -4.16
C LEU A 145 4.96 -11.46 -2.66
N ASP A 146 5.78 -12.41 -2.22
CA ASP A 146 6.28 -12.50 -0.84
C ASP A 146 7.80 -12.40 -0.83
N THR A 147 8.33 -11.33 -0.22
CA THR A 147 9.80 -11.14 -0.15
C THR A 147 10.50 -12.19 0.69
N ARG A 148 9.80 -12.86 1.60
CA ARG A 148 10.38 -13.91 2.44
C ARG A 148 10.71 -15.14 1.59
N GLU A 149 9.82 -15.49 0.66
CA GLU A 149 10.06 -16.57 -0.31
C GLU A 149 11.23 -16.22 -1.23
N ILE A 150 11.28 -14.99 -1.73
CA ILE A 150 12.40 -14.51 -2.56
C ILE A 150 13.72 -14.61 -1.77
N ARG A 151 13.77 -14.15 -0.53
CA ARG A 151 14.97 -14.23 0.33
C ARG A 151 15.44 -15.66 0.57
N MET A 152 14.52 -16.61 0.72
CA MET A 152 14.84 -18.04 0.87
C MET A 152 15.55 -18.60 -0.36
N ILE A 153 15.20 -18.13 -1.55
CA ILE A 153 15.79 -18.57 -2.83
C ILE A 153 17.16 -17.91 -3.06
N LEU A 154 17.31 -16.65 -2.65
CA LEU A 154 18.48 -15.83 -2.96
C LEU A 154 19.74 -16.11 -2.11
N ASP A 155 19.67 -16.99 -1.11
CA ASP A 155 20.80 -17.42 -0.26
C ASP A 155 21.72 -16.26 0.21
N GLY A 156 21.09 -15.18 0.71
CA GLY A 156 21.81 -14.01 1.23
C GLY A 156 22.12 -12.89 0.23
N ILE A 157 21.76 -13.03 -1.06
CA ILE A 157 21.85 -11.92 -2.02
C ILE A 157 20.83 -10.83 -1.64
N PRO A 158 21.25 -9.56 -1.48
CA PRO A 158 20.33 -8.46 -1.15
C PRO A 158 19.28 -8.19 -2.23
N LEU A 159 18.06 -7.83 -1.80
CA LEU A 159 16.94 -7.48 -2.69
C LEU A 159 17.20 -6.23 -3.55
N ASN A 160 18.13 -5.38 -3.13
CA ASN A 160 18.53 -4.17 -3.85
C ASN A 160 19.72 -4.38 -4.80
N SER A 161 20.23 -5.61 -4.93
CA SER A 161 21.22 -5.92 -5.96
C SER A 161 20.59 -5.71 -7.36
N PRO A 162 21.36 -5.26 -8.38
CA PRO A 162 20.80 -4.93 -9.68
C PRO A 162 19.96 -6.06 -10.30
N ASP A 163 20.46 -7.29 -10.27
CA ASP A 163 19.78 -8.44 -10.87
C ASP A 163 18.46 -8.77 -10.15
N VAL A 164 18.47 -8.78 -8.82
CA VAL A 164 17.27 -9.07 -8.02
C VAL A 164 16.25 -7.94 -8.12
N SER A 165 16.71 -6.70 -8.11
CA SER A 165 15.87 -5.51 -8.29
C SER A 165 15.16 -5.52 -9.64
N ASN A 166 15.88 -5.90 -10.72
CA ASN A 166 15.30 -6.04 -12.05
C ASN A 166 14.28 -7.19 -12.09
N TYR A 167 14.64 -8.36 -11.53
CA TYR A 167 13.72 -9.49 -11.41
C TYR A 167 12.42 -9.13 -10.70
N ILE A 168 12.48 -8.42 -9.56
CA ILE A 168 11.29 -7.99 -8.81
C ILE A 168 10.42 -7.06 -9.67
N ARG A 169 11.04 -6.13 -10.41
CA ARG A 169 10.32 -5.21 -11.30
C ARG A 169 9.61 -5.97 -12.42
N GLU A 170 10.31 -6.88 -13.08
CA GLU A 170 9.78 -7.71 -14.16
C GLU A 170 8.62 -8.58 -13.65
N PHE A 171 8.82 -9.29 -12.53
CA PHE A 171 7.79 -10.10 -11.90
C PHE A 171 6.52 -9.29 -11.62
N LEU A 172 6.66 -8.11 -10.98
CA LEU A 172 5.52 -7.25 -10.68
C LEU A 172 4.81 -6.77 -11.96
N SER A 173 5.57 -6.38 -12.98
CA SER A 173 5.02 -5.85 -14.23
C SER A 173 4.26 -6.92 -15.03
N GLU A 174 4.87 -8.09 -15.22
CA GLU A 174 4.29 -9.20 -16.00
C GLU A 174 3.03 -9.74 -15.34
N ASN A 175 3.10 -10.04 -14.03
CA ASN A 175 1.94 -10.59 -13.32
C ASN A 175 0.82 -9.56 -13.18
N LYS A 176 1.13 -8.27 -13.02
CA LYS A 176 0.12 -7.21 -13.05
C LYS A 176 -0.59 -7.16 -14.39
N GLN A 177 0.15 -7.17 -15.49
CA GLN A 177 -0.40 -7.16 -16.85
C GLN A 177 -1.25 -8.41 -17.14
N GLU A 178 -0.88 -9.57 -16.61
CA GLU A 178 -1.67 -10.80 -16.75
C GLU A 178 -3.01 -10.73 -16.00
N VAL A 179 -2.99 -10.16 -14.78
CA VAL A 179 -4.16 -10.02 -13.91
C VAL A 179 -5.12 -8.95 -14.44
N ASP A 180 -4.63 -7.74 -14.73
CA ASP A 180 -5.49 -6.62 -15.14
C ASP A 180 -5.72 -6.55 -16.66
N GLN A 181 -4.93 -7.24 -17.48
CA GLN A 181 -5.03 -7.21 -18.94
C GLN A 181 -4.98 -5.79 -19.54
N GLY A 182 -4.26 -4.87 -18.90
CA GLY A 182 -4.15 -3.46 -19.30
C GLY A 182 -5.33 -2.58 -18.85
N ILE A 183 -6.21 -3.06 -17.97
CA ILE A 183 -7.27 -2.27 -17.38
C ILE A 183 -6.67 -1.19 -16.48
N ILE A 184 -7.06 0.06 -16.70
CA ILE A 184 -6.72 1.17 -15.83
C ILE A 184 -7.68 1.15 -14.64
N LEU A 185 -7.15 0.73 -13.49
CA LEU A 185 -7.83 0.84 -12.21
C LEU A 185 -7.65 2.20 -11.59
#